data_AF-A0A438H2C0-F1
#
_entry.id   AF-A0A438H2C0-F1
#
_cell.length_a   1.000
_cell.length_b   1.000
_cell.length_c   1.000
_cell.angle_alpha   90.00
_cell.angle_beta   90.00
_cell.angle_gamma   90.00
#
_symmetry.space_group_name_H-M   'P 1'
#
loop_
_entity.id
_entity.type
_entity.pdbx_description
1 polymer ?
#
loop_
_entity_poly.entity_id
_entity_poly.type
_entity_poly.pdbx_seq_one_letter_code
_entity_poly.pdbx_strand_id
1 'polypeptide(L)'
;MGGGLANILMVSEPIWFSKPSPFFSMASESSHLLPFNTLIHMITIKLSSSNYLLWKSQLLPLLESQDLLGYVDGTLVPPPRCEPATSTTLSTKYLAWKAADQRLLCLLLSSLTEEAIAVIVGLSTAREVWLALENTFSHHLKAHELRLKDDLQLMK
;
A
#
# COMPACT_ATOMS: atom_id res chain seq x y z
N MET A 1 31.34 79.50 -5.83
CA MET A 1 30.87 78.59 -4.76
C MET A 1 30.40 77.30 -5.43
N GLY A 2 31.07 76.17 -5.11
CA GLY A 2 30.73 74.78 -5.50
C GLY A 2 30.81 74.50 -7.02
N GLY A 3 31.72 73.70 -7.58
CA GLY A 3 31.98 72.29 -7.23
C GLY A 3 30.81 71.45 -7.74
N GLY A 4 30.90 70.51 -8.68
CA GLY A 4 32.01 69.82 -9.32
C GLY A 4 31.51 68.41 -9.66
N LEU A 5 31.86 67.89 -10.85
CA LEU A 5 31.86 66.45 -11.23
C LEU A 5 30.46 65.77 -11.24
N ALA A 6 30.12 64.76 -12.04
CA ALA A 6 30.82 63.89 -12.95
C ALA A 6 29.81 63.39 -14.01
N ASN A 7 30.31 63.12 -15.22
CA ASN A 7 29.66 62.23 -16.17
C ASN A 7 29.44 60.86 -15.52
N ILE A 8 28.23 60.30 -15.64
CA ILE A 8 28.02 58.86 -15.53
C ILE A 8 27.14 58.43 -16.71
N LEU A 9 27.77 57.61 -17.55
CA LEU A 9 27.19 56.82 -18.62
C LEU A 9 26.08 55.92 -18.05
N MET A 10 24.89 55.90 -18.66
CA MET A 10 24.07 54.68 -18.64
C MET A 10 24.20 53.98 -19.98
N VAL A 11 25.30 53.23 -20.05
CA VAL A 11 25.47 52.02 -20.84
C VAL A 11 24.28 51.09 -20.55
N SER A 12 23.73 50.50 -21.61
CA SER A 12 22.83 49.35 -21.54
C SER A 12 23.35 48.30 -20.56
N GLU A 13 22.56 47.99 -19.54
CA GLU A 13 22.80 46.86 -18.64
C GLU A 13 21.68 45.81 -18.77
N PRO A 14 22.00 44.53 -18.50
CA PRO A 14 21.52 43.40 -19.26
C PRO A 14 20.40 42.61 -18.56
N ILE A 15 19.81 41.71 -19.34
CA ILE A 15 18.83 40.71 -18.97
C ILE A 15 19.42 39.78 -17.88
N TRP A 16 19.12 40.00 -16.59
CA TRP A 16 19.26 38.91 -15.59
C TRP A 16 18.44 39.00 -14.29
N PHE A 17 17.88 40.12 -13.83
CA PHE A 17 17.18 40.10 -12.52
C PHE A 17 15.75 39.53 -12.58
N SER A 18 15.60 38.23 -12.84
CA SER A 18 14.46 37.46 -12.31
C SER A 18 14.76 37.07 -10.87
N LYS A 19 14.11 37.76 -9.92
CA LYS A 19 13.99 37.28 -8.53
C LYS A 19 13.39 35.86 -8.55
N PRO A 20 13.94 34.89 -7.82
CA PRO A 20 13.18 33.68 -7.53
C PRO A 20 12.06 34.07 -6.56
N SER A 21 10.82 34.07 -7.04
CA SER A 21 9.66 34.10 -6.15
C SER A 21 9.70 32.85 -5.27
N PRO A 22 9.49 32.95 -3.94
CA PRO A 22 9.31 31.79 -3.09
C PRO A 22 7.86 31.33 -3.23
N PHE A 23 7.44 30.99 -4.45
CA PHE A 23 6.34 30.06 -4.58
C PHE A 23 6.99 28.70 -4.40
N PHE A 24 7.06 28.27 -3.13
CA PHE A 24 7.10 26.86 -2.81
C PHE A 24 5.84 26.28 -3.44
N SER A 25 5.97 25.88 -4.70
CA SER A 25 4.98 25.08 -5.39
C SER A 25 4.82 23.86 -4.51
N MET A 26 3.67 23.76 -3.83
CA MET A 26 3.32 22.58 -3.07
C MET A 26 3.37 21.44 -4.07
N ALA A 27 4.48 20.72 -4.08
CA ALA A 27 4.64 19.55 -4.91
C ALA A 27 3.44 18.67 -4.56
N SER A 28 2.60 18.42 -5.57
CA SER A 28 1.51 17.47 -5.45
C SER A 28 2.13 16.17 -4.97
N GLU A 29 1.94 15.84 -3.69
CA GLU A 29 2.31 14.56 -3.09
C GLU A 29 1.49 13.47 -3.76
N SER A 30 1.92 13.01 -4.93
CA SER A 30 1.19 11.96 -5.64
C SER A 30 2.07 11.30 -6.69
N SER A 31 2.95 10.39 -6.26
CA SER A 31 3.30 9.16 -7.02
C SER A 31 4.33 8.25 -6.29
N HIS A 32 4.06 7.85 -5.04
CA HIS A 32 4.75 6.68 -4.45
C HIS A 32 4.06 5.35 -4.80
N LEU A 33 2.86 5.42 -5.38
CA LEU A 33 2.10 4.22 -5.76
C LEU A 33 2.61 3.65 -7.08
N LEU A 34 2.98 2.38 -7.04
CA LEU A 34 3.46 1.64 -8.19
C LEU A 34 2.28 1.20 -9.08
N PRO A 35 2.51 1.03 -10.39
CA PRO A 35 1.53 0.40 -11.27
C PRO A 35 1.16 -1.00 -10.77
N PHE A 36 -0.10 -1.41 -10.97
CA PHE A 36 -0.59 -2.70 -10.47
C PHE A 36 0.21 -3.90 -11.01
N ASN A 37 0.58 -3.87 -12.30
CA ASN A 37 1.44 -4.90 -12.90
C ASN A 37 2.80 -5.01 -12.20
N THR A 38 3.40 -3.87 -11.83
CA THR A 38 4.66 -3.86 -11.08
C THR A 38 4.49 -4.53 -9.72
N LEU A 39 3.40 -4.23 -9.00
CA LEU A 39 3.11 -4.86 -7.71
C LEU A 39 2.98 -6.38 -7.82
N ILE A 40 2.26 -6.88 -8.84
CA ILE A 40 2.14 -8.32 -9.07
C ILE A 40 3.52 -8.95 -9.33
N HIS A 41 4.35 -8.32 -10.16
CA HIS A 41 5.69 -8.85 -10.46
C HIS A 41 6.66 -8.78 -9.27
N MET A 42 6.43 -7.89 -8.31
CA MET A 42 7.21 -7.83 -7.07
C MET A 42 6.85 -8.96 -6.09
N ILE A 43 5.70 -9.62 -6.27
CA ILE A 43 5.30 -10.79 -5.50
C ILE A 43 5.87 -12.03 -6.19
N THR A 44 6.97 -12.52 -5.66
CA THR A 44 7.69 -13.69 -6.19
C THR A 44 7.28 -14.98 -5.49
N ILE A 45 6.77 -14.89 -4.26
CA ILE A 45 6.31 -16.04 -3.46
C ILE A 45 4.80 -16.14 -3.56
N LYS A 46 4.31 -17.30 -4.01
CA LYS A 46 2.89 -17.66 -3.93
C LYS A 46 2.61 -18.44 -2.65
N LEU A 47 1.59 -18.02 -1.89
CA LEU A 47 1.23 -18.66 -0.63
C LEU A 47 0.86 -20.13 -0.83
N SER A 48 1.49 -20.99 -0.05
CA SER A 48 1.21 -22.41 0.08
C SER A 48 1.20 -22.84 1.55
N SER A 49 0.83 -24.09 1.81
CA SER A 49 0.79 -24.74 3.12
C SER A 49 2.10 -24.64 3.92
N SER A 50 3.25 -24.48 3.26
CA SER A 50 4.58 -24.55 3.88
C SER A 50 5.35 -23.23 3.94
N ASN A 51 4.87 -22.15 3.30
CA ASN A 51 5.67 -20.94 3.09
C ASN A 51 5.05 -19.65 3.64
N TYR A 52 4.04 -19.75 4.50
CA TYR A 52 3.28 -18.59 4.99
C TYR A 52 4.13 -17.49 5.61
N LEU A 53 5.17 -17.82 6.40
CA LEU A 53 6.06 -16.80 6.97
C LEU A 53 6.83 -16.03 5.90
N LEU A 54 7.31 -16.72 4.86
CA LEU A 54 8.04 -16.09 3.76
C LEU A 54 7.09 -15.20 2.93
N TRP A 55 5.91 -15.73 2.59
CA TRP A 55 4.88 -14.97 1.90
C TRP A 55 4.50 -13.70 2.67
N LYS A 56 4.23 -13.82 3.99
CA LYS A 56 3.88 -12.69 4.86
C LYS A 56 5.01 -11.66 4.93
N SER A 57 6.26 -12.12 5.03
CA SER A 57 7.44 -11.24 5.11
C SER A 57 7.69 -10.41 3.85
N GLN A 58 7.29 -10.92 2.68
CA GLN A 58 7.37 -10.19 1.42
C GLN A 58 6.19 -9.24 1.24
N LEU A 59 5.00 -9.69 1.65
CA LEU A 59 3.77 -8.95 1.38
C LEU A 59 3.63 -7.74 2.30
N LEU A 60 3.96 -7.85 3.60
CA LEU A 60 3.79 -6.74 4.55
C LEU A 60 4.53 -5.46 4.14
N PRO A 61 5.85 -5.46 3.81
CA PRO A 61 6.55 -4.26 3.38
C PRO A 61 6.01 -3.70 2.05
N LEU A 62 5.56 -4.58 1.15
CA LEU A 62 4.94 -4.17 -0.10
C LEU A 62 3.64 -3.40 0.17
N LEU A 63 2.77 -3.91 1.06
CA LEU A 63 1.53 -3.24 1.44
C LEU A 63 1.77 -1.92 2.15
N GLU A 64 2.77 -1.87 3.05
CA GLU A 64 3.15 -0.64 3.76
C GLU A 64 3.65 0.43 2.78
N SER A 65 4.48 0.06 1.80
CA SER A 65 4.98 0.99 0.78
C SER A 65 3.90 1.57 -0.15
N GLN A 66 2.70 1.00 -0.15
CA GLN A 66 1.59 1.36 -1.04
C GLN A 66 0.36 1.87 -0.28
N ASP A 67 0.49 2.16 1.01
CA ASP A 67 -0.61 2.60 1.89
C ASP A 67 -1.80 1.60 1.95
N LEU A 68 -1.52 0.31 1.75
CA LEU A 68 -2.50 -0.77 1.76
C LEU A 68 -2.54 -1.54 3.08
N LEU A 69 -1.54 -1.36 3.96
CA LEU A 69 -1.44 -2.11 5.21
C LEU A 69 -2.67 -1.93 6.11
N GLY A 70 -3.23 -0.72 6.14
CA GLY A 70 -4.40 -0.39 6.95
C GLY A 70 -5.66 -1.22 6.64
N TYR A 71 -5.75 -1.76 5.43
CA TYR A 71 -6.87 -2.61 4.99
C TYR A 71 -6.78 -4.03 5.56
N VAL A 72 -5.57 -4.53 5.85
CA VAL A 72 -5.37 -5.90 6.37
C VAL A 72 -5.30 -5.94 7.88
N ASP A 73 -4.65 -4.98 8.52
CA ASP A 73 -4.52 -4.91 9.98
C ASP A 73 -5.80 -4.42 10.68
N GLY A 74 -6.73 -3.82 9.91
CA GLY A 74 -8.00 -3.31 10.39
C GLY A 74 -7.91 -1.95 11.09
N THR A 75 -6.76 -1.26 11.01
CA THR A 75 -6.61 0.13 11.47
C THR A 75 -7.43 1.09 10.62
N LEU A 76 -7.67 0.75 9.35
CA LEU A 76 -8.47 1.54 8.43
C LEU A 76 -9.92 1.05 8.42
N VAL A 77 -10.79 1.80 9.10
CA VAL A 77 -12.22 1.50 9.20
C VAL A 77 -12.95 1.88 7.91
N PRO A 78 -13.82 1.01 7.35
CA PRO A 78 -14.61 1.33 6.16
C PRO A 78 -15.51 2.56 6.40
N PRO A 79 -15.51 3.55 5.48
CA PRO A 79 -16.41 4.69 5.57
C PRO A 79 -17.89 4.28 5.46
N PRO A 80 -18.83 5.09 5.97
CA PRO A 80 -20.25 4.87 5.74
C PRO A 80 -20.60 4.81 4.24
N ARG A 81 -21.43 3.84 3.86
CA ARG A 81 -21.78 3.61 2.44
C ARG A 81 -22.57 4.76 1.82
N CYS A 82 -23.38 5.48 2.58
CA CYS A 82 -24.22 6.59 2.12
C CYS A 82 -24.01 7.85 2.97
N GLU A 83 -24.07 9.03 2.35
CA GLU A 83 -23.96 10.34 3.01
C GLU A 83 -25.19 11.21 2.64
N PRO A 84 -25.91 11.85 3.59
CA PRO A 84 -26.41 11.36 4.88
C PRO A 84 -27.44 10.21 4.74
N ALA A 85 -27.89 9.63 5.85
CA ALA A 85 -28.72 8.40 5.93
C ALA A 85 -30.04 8.39 5.12
N THR A 86 -30.48 9.54 4.59
CA THR A 86 -31.69 9.71 3.77
C THR A 86 -31.40 9.74 2.26
N SER A 87 -30.14 9.75 1.84
CA SER A 87 -29.78 9.77 0.42
C SER A 87 -29.48 8.34 -0.09
N THR A 88 -29.89 8.04 -1.31
CA THR A 88 -29.46 6.82 -2.04
C THR A 88 -28.05 6.99 -2.63
N THR A 89 -27.42 8.13 -2.40
CA THR A 89 -26.15 8.49 -3.01
C THR A 89 -25.01 7.82 -2.25
N LEU A 90 -24.25 6.97 -2.96
CA LEU A 90 -23.06 6.33 -2.42
C LEU A 90 -22.01 7.38 -2.05
N SER A 91 -21.42 7.23 -0.87
CA SER A 91 -20.34 8.10 -0.41
C SER A 91 -19.13 7.97 -1.32
N THR A 92 -18.61 9.09 -1.83
CA THR A 92 -17.37 9.13 -2.61
C THR A 92 -16.20 8.53 -1.83
N LYS A 93 -16.18 8.71 -0.50
CA LYS A 93 -15.16 8.12 0.38
C LYS A 93 -15.27 6.61 0.44
N TYR A 94 -16.48 6.07 0.53
CA TYR A 94 -16.73 4.63 0.50
C TYR A 94 -16.31 4.03 -0.85
N LEU A 95 -16.62 4.70 -1.96
CA LEU A 95 -16.23 4.24 -3.29
C LEU A 95 -14.70 4.22 -3.47
N ALA A 96 -14.00 5.25 -3.01
CA ALA A 96 -12.53 5.30 -3.03
C ALA A 96 -11.92 4.20 -2.16
N TRP A 97 -12.44 4.02 -0.94
CA TRP A 97 -12.04 2.92 -0.06
C TRP A 97 -12.27 1.56 -0.71
N LYS A 98 -13.45 1.34 -1.31
CA LYS A 98 -13.78 0.06 -1.93
C LYS A 98 -12.90 -0.21 -3.14
N ALA A 99 -12.54 0.81 -3.93
CA ALA A 99 -11.62 0.65 -5.05
C ALA A 99 -10.22 0.19 -4.59
N ALA A 100 -9.71 0.76 -3.50
CA ALA A 100 -8.43 0.34 -2.91
C ALA A 100 -8.50 -1.07 -2.29
N ASP A 101 -9.57 -1.39 -1.56
CA ASP A 101 -9.84 -2.74 -1.04
C ASP A 101 -9.87 -3.78 -2.16
N GLN A 102 -10.55 -3.50 -3.27
CA GLN A 102 -10.61 -4.42 -4.42
C GLN A 102 -9.26 -4.53 -5.14
N ARG A 103 -8.50 -3.45 -5.25
CA ARG A 103 -7.14 -3.50 -5.79
C ARG A 103 -6.24 -4.42 -4.95
N LEU A 104 -6.32 -4.30 -3.63
CA LEU A 104 -5.60 -5.16 -2.71
C LEU A 104 -6.09 -6.61 -2.80
N LEU A 105 -7.40 -6.85 -2.93
CA LEU A 105 -7.95 -8.20 -3.12
C LEU A 105 -7.37 -8.87 -4.37
N CYS A 106 -7.30 -8.15 -5.49
CA CYS A 106 -6.66 -8.66 -6.72
C CYS A 106 -5.16 -8.94 -6.51
N LEU A 107 -4.46 -8.10 -5.75
CA LEU A 107 -3.05 -8.31 -5.42
C LEU A 107 -2.87 -9.57 -4.56
N LEU A 108 -3.69 -9.74 -3.52
CA LEU A 108 -3.73 -10.95 -2.69
C LEU A 108 -3.96 -12.17 -3.57
N LEU A 109 -5.02 -12.19 -4.38
CA LEU A 109 -5.33 -13.30 -5.30
C LEU A 109 -4.16 -13.66 -6.22
N SER A 110 -3.43 -12.66 -6.75
CA SER A 110 -2.26 -12.91 -7.60
C SER A 110 -1.11 -13.61 -6.87
N SER A 111 -1.06 -13.46 -5.55
CA SER A 111 -0.07 -14.06 -4.64
C SER A 111 -0.46 -15.43 -4.10
N LEU A 112 -1.58 -16.01 -4.50
CA LEU A 112 -2.07 -17.29 -3.97
C LEU A 112 -1.80 -18.44 -4.94
N THR A 113 -1.57 -19.62 -4.38
CA THR A 113 -1.73 -20.89 -5.10
C THR A 113 -3.20 -21.30 -5.13
N GLU A 114 -3.54 -22.30 -5.95
CA GLU A 114 -4.91 -22.84 -6.04
C GLU A 114 -5.44 -23.34 -4.69
N GLU A 115 -4.59 -23.99 -3.88
CA GLU A 115 -4.96 -24.44 -2.52
C GLU A 115 -5.32 -23.27 -1.60
N ALA A 116 -4.62 -22.14 -1.70
CA ALA A 116 -4.89 -20.96 -0.90
C ALA A 116 -6.13 -20.20 -1.41
N ILE A 117 -6.40 -20.22 -2.72
CA ILE A 117 -7.63 -19.65 -3.28
C ILE A 117 -8.86 -20.38 -2.75
N ALA A 118 -8.80 -21.71 -2.59
CA ALA A 118 -9.92 -22.50 -2.08
C ALA A 118 -10.36 -22.08 -0.66
N VAL A 119 -9.44 -21.56 0.16
CA VAL A 119 -9.72 -21.09 1.53
C VAL A 119 -10.57 -19.82 1.54
N ILE A 120 -10.48 -19.00 0.50
CA ILE A 120 -11.02 -17.63 0.49
C ILE A 120 -12.28 -17.49 -0.37
N VAL A 121 -12.84 -18.60 -0.85
CA VAL A 121 -14.05 -18.61 -1.67
C VAL A 121 -15.22 -17.98 -0.90
N GLY A 122 -15.86 -16.99 -1.51
CA GLY A 122 -17.00 -16.28 -0.92
C GLY A 122 -16.63 -15.07 -0.04
N LEU A 123 -15.34 -14.81 0.19
CA LEU A 123 -14.87 -13.62 0.90
C LEU A 123 -14.79 -12.44 -0.06
N SER A 124 -15.15 -11.24 0.41
CA SER A 124 -15.42 -10.08 -0.46
C SER A 124 -14.54 -8.86 -0.18
N THR A 125 -13.82 -8.89 0.94
CA THR A 125 -12.90 -7.82 1.37
C THR A 125 -11.49 -8.37 1.56
N ALA A 126 -10.50 -7.52 1.35
CA ALA A 126 -9.10 -7.88 1.55
C ALA A 126 -8.82 -8.31 2.99
N ARG A 127 -9.51 -7.70 3.97
CA ARG A 127 -9.39 -8.04 5.39
C ARG A 127 -9.86 -9.46 5.69
N GLU A 128 -11.05 -9.83 5.20
CA GLU A 128 -11.57 -11.19 5.38
C GLU A 128 -10.61 -12.23 4.80
N VAL A 129 -10.14 -11.98 3.57
CA VAL A 129 -9.15 -12.83 2.90
C VAL A 129 -7.88 -12.95 3.73
N TRP A 130 -7.30 -11.83 4.17
CA TRP A 130 -6.08 -11.83 4.97
C TRP A 130 -6.22 -12.66 6.25
N LEU A 131 -7.32 -12.47 7.00
CA LEU A 131 -7.59 -13.20 8.24
C LEU A 131 -7.79 -14.71 7.99
N ALA A 132 -8.51 -15.08 6.93
CA ALA A 132 -8.73 -16.48 6.60
C ALA A 132 -7.43 -17.20 6.23
N LEU A 133 -6.56 -16.54 5.46
CA LEU A 133 -5.24 -17.05 5.11
C LEU A 133 -4.33 -17.16 6.34
N GLU A 134 -4.29 -16.11 7.17
CA GLU A 134 -3.52 -16.12 8.41
C GLU A 134 -3.96 -17.24 9.35
N ASN A 135 -5.27 -17.40 9.57
CA ASN A 135 -5.78 -18.47 10.41
C ASN A 135 -5.37 -19.84 9.84
N THR A 136 -5.65 -20.11 8.58
CA THR A 136 -5.45 -21.45 7.99
C THR A 136 -3.97 -21.83 7.91
N PHE A 137 -3.13 -20.94 7.38
CA PHE A 137 -1.74 -21.27 7.05
C PHE A 137 -0.78 -21.06 8.24
N SER A 138 -1.09 -20.17 9.20
CA SER A 138 -0.29 -20.07 10.43
C SER A 138 -0.51 -21.26 11.36
N HIS A 139 -1.72 -21.83 11.40
CA HIS A 139 -2.01 -23.04 12.17
C HIS A 139 -1.30 -24.26 11.62
N HIS A 140 -1.21 -24.41 10.29
CA HIS A 140 -0.50 -25.52 9.66
C HIS A 140 0.98 -25.52 10.07
N LEU A 141 1.65 -24.36 10.04
CA LEU A 141 3.03 -24.23 10.49
C LEU A 141 3.23 -24.65 11.95
N LYS A 142 2.37 -24.15 12.86
CA LYS A 142 2.44 -24.48 14.29
C LYS A 142 2.19 -25.97 14.55
N ALA A 143 1.19 -26.55 13.90
CA ALA A 143 0.87 -27.97 14.02
C ALA A 143 2.00 -28.85 13.47
N HIS A 144 2.61 -28.45 12.35
CA HIS A 144 3.75 -29.14 11.78
C HIS A 144 4.98 -29.10 12.71
N GLU A 145 5.28 -27.93 13.30
CA GLU A 145 6.37 -27.78 14.26
C GLU A 145 6.16 -28.64 15.51
N LEU A 146 4.94 -28.67 16.06
CA LEU A 146 4.60 -29.52 17.21
C LEU A 146 4.78 -31.00 16.88
N ARG A 147 4.25 -31.45 15.74
CA ARG A 147 4.41 -32.85 15.30
C ARG A 147 5.88 -33.23 15.15
N LEU A 148 6.70 -32.35 14.57
CA LEU A 148 8.13 -32.59 14.40
C LEU A 148 8.85 -32.70 15.77
N LYS A 149 8.45 -31.90 16.76
CA LYS A 149 8.97 -31.96 18.12
C LYS A 149 8.59 -33.27 18.82
N ASP A 150 7.34 -33.71 18.67
CA ASP A 150 6.85 -34.97 19.25
C ASP A 150 7.59 -36.17 18.66
N ASP A 151 7.75 -36.22 17.33
CA ASP A 151 8.48 -37.31 16.65
C ASP A 151 9.94 -37.41 17.11
N LEU A 152 10.62 -36.27 17.30
CA LEU A 152 12.00 -36.23 17.81
C LEU A 152 12.10 -36.64 19.28
N GLN A 153 11.07 -36.41 20.08
CA GLN A 153 11.03 -36.86 21.48
C GLN A 153 10.76 -38.36 21.59
N LEU A 154 9.93 -38.92 20.70
CA LEU A 154 9.62 -40.34 20.65
C LEU A 154 10.76 -41.21 20.08
N MET A 155 11.73 -40.60 19.38
CA MET A 155 12.94 -41.26 18.87
C MET A 155 14.11 -41.35 19.87
N LYS A 156 13.93 -40.88 21.11
CA LYS A 156 14.91 -41.03 22.20
C LYS A 156 14.56 -42.19 23.13
#